data_AF-A0A6N2EE53-F1
#
_entry.id   AF-A0A6N2EE53-F1
#
_cell.length_a   1.000
_cell.length_b   1.000
_cell.length_c   1.000
_cell.angle_alpha   90.00
_cell.angle_beta   90.00
_cell.angle_gamma   90.00
#
_symmetry.space_group_name_H-M   'P 1'
#
loop_
_entity.id
_entity.type
_entity.pdbx_description
1 polymer ?
#
loop_
_entity_poly.entity_id
_entity_poly.type
_entity_poly.pdbx_seq_one_letter_code
_entity_poly.pdbx_strand_id
1 'polypeptide(L)'
;MQPVLSSRTRLALVVFLATMPALIMILYTWQASERRALEQAQENAVETLESATRSLHLLHETTLQLLRTIGELPLADFGEGFGEGTDYSAYLSNLLIRNSYYATILVADAEAQVFVAGVDIEPYSLADRAYYQELTRSPRFLAGEVVMSRSTGHKVIPYVYPVLGDIGALDYFLLAAFRLDRLPDVLELGRLHEAGVLEIFDRDGAPVFAGSADGELPTHQWPSSRSFPLAADMLEGISQMPVASQDIVHRDGQPYITAHAGLVSPDDPVPHLYLRYSIPVAAARANIRSIGVRNSGIMLALMLLGAGAAWLYGNHQITRRVQLLVKATTEMKDGEFRRLQPEMKSGDDIGRLAESFERMAESVVRREMELSRSAEELRFLVAEREALMHEVHHRVKNNLQVVSSLLSLAQHEIGPEDAATVLRDAHQRIESIALVHEEIYEQGTLHRLSFRRYLESLSNQVRNSYIGSFQLLEVELLADDVELNLDMAIPIGLVVNEVLGQTLRCAEQTRQTATVKITARTSSESERLSLCMVVESPMSAQLGFLGSSSLSYQLLSTLALQIGAKLLIEGRDRVVVQLDSPLFTTGAPSVEEISRGTQA
;
A
#
# COMPACT_ATOMS: atom_id res chain seq x y z
N MET A 1 18.16 -0.22 1.84
CA MET A 1 16.83 -0.29 2.50
C MET A 1 15.98 0.84 1.93
N GLN A 2 14.98 0.54 1.10
CA GLN A 2 14.04 1.57 0.65
C GLN A 2 13.07 1.89 1.80
N PRO A 3 12.79 3.17 2.10
CA PRO A 3 11.84 3.53 3.15
C PRO A 3 10.44 3.06 2.70
N VAL A 4 9.92 2.04 3.37
CA VAL A 4 8.57 1.53 3.11
C VAL A 4 7.57 2.57 3.62
N LEU A 5 7.07 3.40 2.71
CA LEU A 5 5.99 4.35 2.99
C LEU A 5 4.83 3.62 3.69
N SER A 6 4.41 4.13 4.85
CA SER A 6 3.25 3.66 5.61
C SER A 6 2.02 3.56 4.70
N SER A 7 1.16 2.57 4.92
CA SER A 7 -0.13 2.44 4.23
C SER A 7 -0.94 3.75 4.26
N ARG A 8 -0.81 4.52 5.35
CA ARG A 8 -1.42 5.84 5.55
C ARG A 8 -0.92 6.88 4.54
N THR A 9 0.40 6.95 4.36
CA THR A 9 1.03 7.86 3.40
C THR A 9 0.70 7.49 1.97
N ARG A 10 0.53 6.20 1.66
CA ARG A 10 0.14 5.75 0.31
C ARG A 10 -1.28 6.17 -0.04
N LEU A 11 -2.23 6.06 0.89
CA LEU A 11 -3.64 6.41 0.64
C LEU A 11 -3.80 7.93 0.43
N ALA A 12 -3.13 8.74 1.26
CA ALA A 12 -3.08 10.19 1.05
C ALA A 12 -2.38 10.56 -0.27
N LEU A 13 -1.30 9.86 -0.64
CA LEU A 13 -0.60 10.07 -1.91
C LEU A 13 -1.48 9.76 -3.11
N VAL A 14 -2.30 8.71 -3.06
CA VAL A 14 -3.23 8.36 -4.16
C VAL A 14 -4.27 9.47 -4.35
N VAL A 15 -4.84 10.01 -3.28
CA VAL A 15 -5.78 11.13 -3.37
C VAL A 15 -5.10 12.39 -3.91
N PHE A 16 -3.86 12.63 -3.48
CA PHE A 16 -3.05 13.74 -4.02
C PHE A 16 -2.80 13.56 -5.53
N LEU A 17 -2.35 12.40 -5.98
CA LEU A 17 -2.13 12.07 -7.39
C LEU A 17 -3.41 12.15 -8.23
N ALA A 18 -4.55 11.73 -7.69
CA ALA A 18 -5.83 11.75 -8.39
C ALA A 18 -6.37 13.19 -8.61
N THR A 19 -6.06 14.10 -7.69
CA THR A 19 -6.54 15.50 -7.73
C THR A 19 -5.55 16.46 -8.39
N MET A 20 -4.28 16.05 -8.54
CA MET A 20 -3.22 16.86 -9.14
C MET A 20 -3.50 17.30 -10.59
N PRO A 21 -4.05 16.48 -11.49
CA PRO A 21 -4.39 16.91 -12.86
C PRO A 21 -5.39 18.07 -12.91
N ALA A 22 -6.36 18.11 -11.98
CA ALA A 22 -7.33 19.20 -11.91
C ALA A 22 -6.67 20.51 -11.44
N LEU A 23 -5.73 20.45 -10.49
CA LEU A 23 -4.94 21.61 -10.10
C LEU A 23 -4.07 22.12 -11.26
N ILE A 24 -3.41 21.21 -11.99
CA ILE A 24 -2.64 21.55 -13.21
C ILE A 24 -3.54 22.25 -14.22
N MET A 25 -4.74 21.71 -14.47
CA MET A 25 -5.68 22.29 -15.43
C MET A 25 -6.13 23.70 -15.02
N ILE A 26 -6.36 23.94 -13.72
CA ILE A 26 -6.70 25.28 -13.20
C ILE A 26 -5.53 26.26 -13.38
N LEU A 27 -4.30 25.83 -13.09
CA LEU A 27 -3.11 26.66 -13.30
C LEU A 27 -2.88 26.95 -14.78
N TYR A 28 -3.05 25.96 -15.64
CA TYR A 28 -2.94 26.11 -17.09
C TYR A 28 -4.00 27.08 -17.65
N THR A 29 -5.26 26.92 -17.25
CA THR A 29 -6.35 27.80 -17.69
C THR A 29 -6.20 29.22 -17.16
N TRP A 30 -5.65 29.41 -15.95
CA TRP A 30 -5.29 30.72 -15.43
C TRP A 30 -4.17 31.37 -16.27
N GLN A 31 -3.10 30.65 -16.58
CA GLN A 31 -2.04 31.20 -17.43
C GLN A 31 -2.56 31.52 -18.85
N ALA A 32 -3.44 30.68 -19.38
CA ALA A 32 -4.06 30.89 -20.70
C ALA A 32 -5.09 32.03 -20.70
N SER A 33 -5.77 32.30 -19.58
CA SER A 33 -6.68 33.45 -19.47
C SER A 33 -5.92 34.76 -19.28
N GLU A 34 -4.76 34.74 -18.62
CA GLU A 34 -3.90 35.91 -18.48
C GLU A 34 -3.35 36.36 -19.84
N ARG A 35 -2.93 35.43 -20.71
CA ARG A 35 -2.49 35.75 -22.08
C ARG A 35 -3.62 36.38 -22.91
N ARG A 36 -4.78 35.74 -22.94
CA ARG A 36 -5.96 36.23 -23.65
C ARG A 36 -6.42 37.61 -23.17
N ALA A 37 -6.30 37.88 -21.87
CA ALA A 37 -6.64 39.19 -21.32
C ALA A 37 -5.69 40.30 -21.80
N LEU A 38 -4.42 39.99 -22.05
CA LEU A 38 -3.46 40.95 -22.59
C LEU A 38 -3.70 41.21 -24.07
N GLU A 39 -3.92 40.14 -24.85
CA GLU A 39 -4.26 40.23 -26.27
C GLU A 39 -5.54 41.07 -26.46
N GLN A 40 -6.58 40.79 -25.69
CA GLN A 40 -7.82 41.58 -25.72
C GLN A 40 -7.59 43.05 -25.30
N ALA A 41 -6.74 43.30 -24.29
CA ALA A 41 -6.43 44.65 -23.86
C ALA A 41 -5.64 45.43 -24.93
N GLN A 42 -4.79 44.75 -25.71
CA GLN A 42 -4.10 45.35 -26.87
C GLN A 42 -5.09 45.71 -27.98
N GLU A 43 -5.99 44.79 -28.35
CA GLU A 43 -7.03 45.04 -29.36
C GLU A 43 -7.94 46.20 -28.94
N ASN A 44 -8.47 46.15 -27.71
CA ASN A 44 -9.31 47.22 -27.18
C ASN A 44 -8.57 48.57 -27.13
N ALA A 45 -7.26 48.58 -26.87
CA ALA A 45 -6.47 49.80 -26.87
C ALA A 45 -6.35 50.43 -28.27
N VAL A 46 -6.16 49.60 -29.30
CA VAL A 46 -6.16 50.05 -30.70
C VAL A 46 -7.53 50.58 -31.09
N GLU A 47 -8.61 49.84 -30.83
CA GLU A 47 -9.98 50.26 -31.16
C GLU A 47 -10.37 51.58 -30.48
N THR A 48 -10.00 51.73 -29.20
CA THR A 48 -10.24 52.96 -28.43
C THR A 48 -9.50 54.14 -29.06
N LEU A 49 -8.23 53.95 -29.41
CA LEU A 49 -7.39 54.99 -30.00
C LEU A 49 -7.84 55.36 -31.41
N GLU A 50 -8.26 54.39 -32.22
CA GLU A 50 -8.88 54.63 -33.52
C GLU A 50 -10.16 55.47 -33.38
N SER A 51 -11.01 55.15 -32.40
CA SER A 51 -12.24 55.91 -32.16
C SER A 51 -11.91 57.36 -31.79
N ALA A 52 -10.95 57.58 -30.90
CA ALA A 52 -10.50 58.92 -30.52
C ALA A 52 -9.93 59.69 -31.73
N THR A 53 -9.10 59.02 -32.55
CA THR A 53 -8.51 59.60 -33.76
C THR A 53 -9.59 59.97 -34.79
N ARG A 54 -10.59 59.11 -34.97
CA ARG A 54 -11.76 59.38 -35.84
C ARG A 54 -12.55 60.59 -35.36
N SER A 55 -12.78 60.74 -34.05
CA SER A 55 -13.47 61.92 -33.49
C SER A 55 -12.69 63.21 -33.74
N LEU A 56 -11.35 63.19 -33.58
CA LEU A 56 -10.52 64.36 -33.89
C LEU A 56 -10.46 64.68 -35.39
N HIS A 57 -10.42 63.67 -36.24
CA HIS A 57 -10.49 63.86 -37.69
C HIS A 57 -11.84 64.47 -38.09
N LEU A 58 -12.94 64.03 -37.48
CA LEU A 58 -14.26 64.62 -37.71
C LEU A 58 -14.29 66.09 -37.24
N LEU A 59 -13.69 66.40 -36.09
CA LEU A 59 -13.57 67.78 -35.61
C LEU A 59 -12.76 68.65 -36.60
N HIS A 60 -11.65 68.12 -37.11
CA HIS A 60 -10.81 68.80 -38.11
C HIS A 60 -11.61 69.13 -39.38
N GLU A 61 -12.29 68.12 -39.96
CA GLU A 61 -13.10 68.26 -41.18
C GLU A 61 -14.31 69.19 -41.00
N THR A 62 -15.03 69.05 -39.88
CA THR A 62 -16.18 69.92 -39.59
C THR A 62 -15.76 71.37 -39.38
N THR A 63 -14.61 71.61 -38.74
CA THR A 63 -14.04 72.96 -38.59
C THR A 63 -13.62 73.53 -39.95
N LEU A 64 -12.97 72.72 -40.80
CA LEU A 64 -12.59 73.13 -42.16
C LEU A 64 -13.83 73.50 -42.98
N GLN A 65 -14.87 72.68 -42.97
CA GLN A 65 -16.12 72.96 -43.68
C GLN A 65 -16.77 74.25 -43.18
N LEU A 66 -16.83 74.45 -41.86
CA LEU A 66 -17.35 75.67 -41.25
C LEU A 66 -16.57 76.91 -41.72
N LEU A 67 -15.23 76.87 -41.67
CA LEU A 67 -14.39 77.98 -42.10
C LEU A 67 -14.48 78.23 -43.61
N ARG A 68 -14.54 77.17 -44.43
CA ARG A 68 -14.75 77.30 -45.88
C ARG A 68 -16.10 77.95 -46.19
N THR A 69 -17.18 77.54 -45.54
CA THR A 69 -18.50 78.15 -45.71
C THR A 69 -18.52 79.62 -45.32
N ILE A 70 -17.80 80.01 -44.26
CA ILE A 70 -17.66 81.42 -43.88
C ILE A 70 -16.82 82.17 -44.93
N GLY A 71 -15.77 81.55 -45.47
CA GLY A 71 -14.88 82.15 -46.47
C GLY A 71 -15.49 82.34 -47.86
N GLU A 72 -16.58 81.64 -48.18
CA GLU A 72 -17.36 81.82 -49.41
C GLU A 72 -18.28 83.04 -49.36
N LEU A 73 -18.50 83.62 -48.17
CA LEU A 73 -19.26 84.86 -48.05
C LEU A 73 -18.45 85.99 -48.72
N PRO A 74 -19.12 86.96 -49.38
CA PRO A 74 -18.46 88.13 -49.96
C PRO A 74 -17.98 89.06 -48.84
N LEU A 75 -16.88 88.66 -48.20
CA LEU A 75 -16.17 89.38 -47.15
C LEU A 75 -15.24 90.45 -47.77
N ALA A 76 -15.11 90.50 -49.10
CA ALA A 76 -14.24 91.45 -49.81
C ALA A 76 -14.64 92.93 -49.61
N ASP A 77 -15.87 93.23 -49.19
CA ASP A 77 -16.31 94.59 -48.84
C ASP A 77 -15.76 95.10 -47.48
N PHE A 78 -14.93 94.30 -46.76
CA PHE A 78 -14.34 94.72 -45.49
C PHE A 78 -13.30 95.85 -45.60
N GLY A 79 -12.65 96.00 -46.75
CA GLY A 79 -11.54 96.95 -46.94
C GLY A 79 -11.94 98.39 -47.26
N GLU A 80 -13.13 98.62 -47.82
CA GLU A 80 -13.61 99.96 -48.18
C GLU A 80 -14.73 100.41 -47.22
N GLY A 81 -14.36 100.76 -45.99
CA GLY A 81 -15.18 101.53 -45.06
C GLY A 81 -16.60 101.01 -44.83
N PHE A 82 -16.76 100.12 -43.84
CA PHE A 82 -18.03 99.78 -43.15
C PHE A 82 -19.32 100.22 -43.88
N GLY A 83 -19.74 99.45 -44.89
CA GLY A 83 -21.06 99.63 -45.48
C GLY A 83 -22.15 99.47 -44.42
N GLU A 84 -23.00 100.48 -44.25
CA GLU A 84 -24.20 100.41 -43.40
C GLU A 84 -25.10 99.25 -43.87
N GLY A 85 -25.08 98.12 -43.15
CA GLY A 85 -26.07 97.06 -43.39
C GLY A 85 -25.79 95.69 -42.78
N THR A 86 -24.53 95.28 -42.58
CA THR A 86 -24.21 93.92 -42.12
C THR A 86 -23.19 93.90 -40.99
N ASP A 87 -23.67 93.62 -39.76
CA ASP A 87 -22.83 93.39 -38.60
C ASP A 87 -22.29 91.95 -38.61
N TYR A 88 -21.14 91.75 -39.26
CA TYR A 88 -20.47 90.45 -39.31
C TYR A 88 -19.98 89.97 -37.92
N SER A 89 -19.74 90.90 -36.99
CA SER A 89 -19.43 90.52 -35.60
C SER A 89 -20.65 89.88 -34.95
N ALA A 90 -21.85 90.42 -35.15
CA ALA A 90 -23.10 89.78 -34.70
C ALA A 90 -23.35 88.42 -35.38
N TYR A 91 -23.00 88.24 -36.65
CA TYR A 91 -23.10 86.94 -37.33
C TYR A 91 -22.17 85.89 -36.69
N LEU A 92 -20.87 86.22 -36.56
CA LEU A 92 -19.90 85.31 -35.95
C LEU A 92 -20.21 85.05 -34.48
N SER A 93 -20.72 86.04 -33.75
CA SER A 93 -21.17 85.89 -32.37
C SER A 93 -22.33 84.91 -32.27
N ASN A 94 -23.34 85.02 -33.13
CA ASN A 94 -24.43 84.04 -33.20
C ASN A 94 -23.94 82.63 -33.56
N LEU A 95 -22.94 82.52 -34.44
CA LEU A 95 -22.34 81.25 -34.81
C LEU A 95 -21.60 80.62 -33.63
N LEU A 96 -20.84 81.43 -32.88
CA LEU A 96 -20.11 81.02 -31.68
C LEU A 96 -21.05 80.55 -30.56
N ILE A 97 -22.18 81.24 -30.35
CA ILE A 97 -23.21 80.84 -29.37
C ILE A 97 -23.73 79.43 -29.67
N ARG A 98 -23.94 79.11 -30.95
CA ARG A 98 -24.40 77.78 -31.40
C ARG A 98 -23.30 76.72 -31.40
N ASN A 99 -22.03 77.16 -31.44
CA ASN A 99 -20.86 76.29 -31.51
C ASN A 99 -19.91 76.57 -30.34
N SER A 100 -20.38 76.29 -29.12
CA SER A 100 -19.65 76.56 -27.87
C SER A 100 -18.32 75.79 -27.67
N TYR A 101 -17.96 74.96 -28.65
CA TYR A 101 -16.67 74.27 -28.78
C TYR A 101 -15.52 75.22 -29.16
N TYR A 102 -15.83 76.34 -29.80
CA TYR A 102 -14.83 77.35 -30.16
C TYR A 102 -14.82 78.47 -29.13
N ALA A 103 -13.63 79.03 -28.85
CA ALA A 103 -13.46 80.18 -27.99
C ALA A 103 -13.76 81.47 -28.74
N THR A 104 -13.40 81.52 -30.03
CA THR A 104 -13.66 82.64 -30.93
C THR A 104 -13.59 82.15 -32.37
N ILE A 105 -14.30 82.82 -33.25
CA ILE A 105 -14.13 82.74 -34.71
C ILE A 105 -13.83 84.17 -35.17
N LEU A 106 -12.78 84.36 -35.96
CA LEU A 106 -12.32 85.70 -36.35
C LEU A 106 -11.82 85.75 -37.79
N VAL A 107 -11.72 86.97 -38.30
CA VAL A 107 -11.18 87.33 -39.60
C VAL A 107 -10.00 88.27 -39.39
N ALA A 108 -8.89 87.99 -40.07
CA ALA A 108 -7.71 88.83 -40.07
C ALA A 108 -7.21 89.08 -41.49
N ASP A 109 -6.65 90.26 -41.74
CA ASP A 109 -6.13 90.65 -43.05
C ASP A 109 -4.80 89.94 -43.38
N ALA A 110 -4.26 90.20 -44.58
CA ALA A 110 -2.98 89.65 -45.02
C ALA A 110 -1.82 90.02 -44.08
N GLU A 111 -1.88 91.18 -43.42
CA GLU A 111 -0.94 91.68 -42.41
C GLU A 111 -1.20 91.15 -40.99
N ALA A 112 -2.13 90.20 -40.85
CA ALA A 112 -2.55 89.57 -39.61
C ALA A 112 -3.20 90.51 -38.58
N GLN A 113 -3.76 91.65 -38.99
CA GLN A 113 -4.61 92.45 -38.12
C GLN A 113 -5.99 91.84 -38.03
N VAL A 114 -6.43 91.56 -36.80
CA VAL A 114 -7.79 91.09 -36.54
C VAL A 114 -8.72 92.29 -36.53
N PHE A 115 -9.70 92.30 -37.43
CA PHE A 115 -10.67 93.39 -37.55
C PHE A 115 -12.12 92.96 -37.29
N VAL A 116 -12.43 91.65 -37.37
CA VAL A 116 -13.75 91.09 -37.06
C VAL A 116 -13.59 89.82 -36.22
N ALA A 117 -14.35 89.70 -35.14
CA ALA A 117 -14.45 88.47 -34.35
C ALA A 117 -15.87 88.25 -33.82
N GLY A 118 -16.16 87.00 -33.47
CA GLY A 118 -17.41 86.61 -32.80
C GLY A 118 -17.47 86.95 -31.30
N VAL A 119 -16.46 87.65 -30.79
CA VAL A 119 -16.43 88.22 -29.44
C VAL A 119 -15.98 89.67 -29.54
N ASP A 120 -16.36 90.50 -28.56
CA ASP A 120 -15.95 91.90 -28.52
C ASP A 120 -14.43 91.99 -28.32
N ILE A 121 -13.75 92.65 -29.25
CA ILE A 121 -12.29 92.83 -29.25
C ILE A 121 -11.93 94.25 -29.65
N GLU A 122 -10.81 94.75 -29.10
CA GLU A 122 -10.05 95.82 -29.74
C GLU A 122 -9.17 95.21 -30.83
N PRO A 123 -8.93 95.86 -31.99
CA PRO A 123 -8.07 95.33 -33.04
C PRO A 123 -6.68 94.98 -32.51
N TYR A 124 -6.18 93.80 -32.87
CA TYR A 124 -4.85 93.33 -32.47
C TYR A 124 -4.21 92.52 -33.60
N SER A 125 -2.87 92.49 -33.61
CA SER A 125 -2.12 91.73 -34.60
C SER A 125 -1.93 90.28 -34.16
N LEU A 126 -1.83 89.36 -35.13
CA LEU A 126 -1.45 87.95 -34.99
C LEU A 126 -0.10 87.64 -35.68
N ALA A 127 0.63 88.64 -36.16
CA ALA A 127 1.83 88.46 -36.99
C ALA A 127 2.99 87.71 -36.30
N ASP A 128 3.04 87.72 -34.97
CA ASP A 128 4.05 87.03 -34.16
C ASP A 128 3.75 85.53 -33.96
N ARG A 129 2.61 85.04 -34.42
CA ARG A 129 2.18 83.66 -34.20
C ARG A 129 2.80 82.70 -35.21
N ALA A 130 3.24 81.54 -34.74
CA ALA A 130 3.86 80.49 -35.57
C ALA A 130 2.95 80.04 -36.74
N TYR A 131 1.65 79.88 -36.48
CA TYR A 131 0.69 79.48 -37.50
C TYR A 131 0.50 80.53 -38.62
N TYR A 132 0.72 81.83 -38.35
CA TYR A 132 0.71 82.87 -39.40
C TYR A 132 1.99 82.82 -40.24
N GLN A 133 3.14 82.57 -39.61
CA GLN A 133 4.39 82.34 -40.33
C GLN A 133 4.32 81.09 -41.22
N GLU A 134 3.59 80.06 -40.81
CA GLU A 134 3.33 78.87 -41.64
C GLU A 134 2.36 79.19 -42.79
N LEU A 135 1.26 79.92 -42.53
CA LEU A 135 0.29 80.35 -43.54
C LEU A 135 0.93 81.18 -44.67
N THR A 136 1.83 82.09 -44.33
CA THR A 136 2.52 82.94 -45.31
C THR A 136 3.55 82.17 -46.15
N ARG A 137 4.14 81.10 -45.61
CA ARG A 137 5.04 80.21 -46.35
C ARG A 137 4.29 79.26 -47.28
N SER A 138 3.16 78.74 -46.83
CA SER A 138 2.33 77.79 -47.56
C SER A 138 0.85 78.09 -47.27
N PRO A 139 0.17 78.84 -48.15
CA PRO A 139 -1.21 79.25 -47.94
C PRO A 139 -2.17 78.06 -48.16
N ARG A 140 -2.33 77.27 -47.09
CA ARG A 140 -3.25 76.13 -47.00
C ARG A 140 -3.97 76.14 -45.66
N PHE A 141 -4.99 75.29 -45.52
CA PHE A 141 -5.60 75.04 -44.22
C PHE A 141 -4.56 74.45 -43.26
N LEU A 142 -4.53 74.96 -42.03
CA LEU A 142 -3.59 74.50 -41.01
C LEU A 142 -4.23 74.49 -39.63
N ALA A 143 -3.88 73.47 -38.85
CA ALA A 143 -4.11 73.42 -37.42
C ALA A 143 -2.80 73.83 -36.73
N GLY A 144 -2.82 74.98 -36.05
CA GLY A 144 -1.66 75.49 -35.34
C GLY A 144 -1.45 74.83 -33.98
N GLU A 145 -0.31 75.15 -33.38
CA GLU A 145 0.04 74.70 -32.02
C GLU A 145 -0.89 75.27 -30.95
N VAL A 146 -0.87 74.64 -29.78
CA VAL A 146 -1.67 75.08 -28.63
C VAL A 146 -1.19 76.44 -28.15
N VAL A 147 -2.09 77.42 -28.15
CA VAL A 147 -1.79 78.78 -27.71
C VAL A 147 -2.84 79.31 -26.75
N MET A 148 -2.48 80.33 -25.98
CA MET A 148 -3.46 81.16 -25.28
C MET A 148 -4.11 82.14 -26.27
N SER A 149 -5.43 82.08 -26.40
CA SER A 149 -6.23 83.02 -27.19
C SER A 149 -6.07 84.45 -26.66
N ARG A 150 -5.80 85.42 -27.54
CA ARG A 150 -5.66 86.85 -27.14
C ARG A 150 -6.99 87.48 -26.76
N SER A 151 -8.05 87.12 -27.47
CA SER A 151 -9.37 87.70 -27.27
C SER A 151 -10.11 87.11 -26.07
N THR A 152 -9.83 85.85 -25.72
CA THR A 152 -10.64 85.13 -24.71
C THR A 152 -9.85 84.54 -23.55
N GLY A 153 -8.52 84.47 -23.64
CA GLY A 153 -7.67 83.88 -22.60
C GLY A 153 -7.81 82.36 -22.45
N HIS A 154 -8.62 81.68 -23.26
CA HIS A 154 -8.70 80.22 -23.26
C HIS A 154 -7.45 79.59 -23.93
N LYS A 155 -7.06 78.39 -23.46
CA LYS A 155 -6.14 77.51 -24.20
C LYS A 155 -6.86 76.96 -25.41
N VAL A 156 -6.30 77.15 -26.59
CA VAL A 156 -6.97 76.81 -27.85
C VAL A 156 -6.03 76.16 -28.86
N ILE A 157 -6.60 75.36 -29.75
CA ILE A 157 -5.99 74.90 -31.00
C ILE A 157 -6.54 75.79 -32.13
N PRO A 158 -5.73 76.66 -32.75
CA PRO A 158 -6.19 77.54 -33.81
C PRO A 158 -6.26 76.79 -35.14
N TYR A 159 -7.45 76.70 -35.73
CA TYR A 159 -7.65 76.23 -37.10
C TYR A 159 -7.72 77.45 -38.02
N VAL A 160 -6.83 77.51 -39.01
CA VAL A 160 -6.64 78.68 -39.86
C VAL A 160 -6.92 78.31 -41.30
N TYR A 161 -7.83 79.05 -41.94
CA TYR A 161 -8.23 78.86 -43.33
C TYR A 161 -7.88 80.11 -44.14
N PRO A 162 -6.95 80.03 -45.11
CA PRO A 162 -6.62 81.14 -45.97
C PRO A 162 -7.72 81.37 -47.01
N VAL A 163 -8.03 82.65 -47.27
CA VAL A 163 -8.83 83.05 -48.42
C VAL A 163 -7.93 83.78 -49.40
N LEU A 164 -7.89 83.27 -50.63
CA LEU A 164 -6.98 83.74 -51.67
C LEU A 164 -7.76 84.59 -52.68
N GLY A 165 -7.17 85.71 -53.08
CA GLY A 165 -7.70 86.55 -54.16
C GLY A 165 -7.45 85.97 -55.55
N ASP A 166 -7.90 86.69 -56.58
CA ASP A 166 -7.87 86.24 -57.99
C ASP A 166 -6.46 85.89 -58.52
N ILE A 167 -5.42 86.47 -57.93
CA ILE A 167 -4.01 86.25 -58.28
C ILE A 167 -3.30 85.22 -57.38
N GLY A 168 -4.05 84.51 -56.52
CA GLY A 168 -3.52 83.51 -55.59
C GLY A 168 -2.76 84.09 -54.39
N ALA A 169 -2.79 85.41 -54.20
CA ALA A 169 -2.27 86.07 -53.01
C ALA A 169 -3.25 85.89 -51.83
N LEU A 170 -2.73 85.90 -50.61
CA LEU A 170 -3.55 85.88 -49.40
C LEU A 170 -4.24 87.25 -49.24
N ASP A 171 -5.56 87.28 -49.32
CA ASP A 171 -6.35 88.50 -49.10
C ASP A 171 -6.65 88.68 -47.61
N TYR A 172 -7.18 87.62 -47.00
CA TYR A 172 -7.46 87.53 -45.57
C TYR A 172 -7.48 86.06 -45.14
N PHE A 173 -7.50 85.80 -43.84
CA PHE A 173 -7.66 84.45 -43.31
C PHE A 173 -8.68 84.41 -42.19
N LEU A 174 -9.35 83.26 -42.11
CA LEU A 174 -10.30 82.93 -41.07
C LEU A 174 -9.62 82.06 -40.02
N LEU A 175 -9.96 82.27 -38.76
CA LEU A 175 -9.45 81.47 -37.65
C LEU A 175 -10.61 81.04 -36.75
N ALA A 176 -10.73 79.72 -36.53
CA ALA A 176 -11.56 79.15 -35.48
C ALA A 176 -10.67 78.61 -34.36
N ALA A 177 -10.83 79.14 -33.16
CA ALA A 177 -10.02 78.76 -32.01
C ALA A 177 -10.74 77.67 -31.20
N PHE A 178 -10.42 76.38 -31.43
CA PHE A 178 -11.05 75.28 -30.70
C PHE A 178 -10.58 75.24 -29.24
N ARG A 179 -11.51 75.11 -28.29
CA ARG A 179 -11.24 75.12 -26.87
C ARG A 179 -10.65 73.80 -26.38
N LEU A 180 -9.48 73.86 -25.76
CA LEU A 180 -8.82 72.65 -25.25
C LEU A 180 -9.61 71.97 -24.13
N ASP A 181 -10.32 72.75 -23.30
CA ASP A 181 -11.19 72.24 -22.22
C ASP A 181 -12.45 71.51 -22.74
N ARG A 182 -12.68 71.52 -24.06
CA ARG A 182 -13.77 70.78 -24.72
C ARG A 182 -13.32 69.46 -25.35
N LEU A 183 -12.02 69.15 -25.31
CA LEU A 183 -11.51 67.86 -25.78
C LEU A 183 -12.16 66.65 -25.10
N PRO A 184 -12.43 66.64 -23.78
CA PRO A 184 -13.10 65.51 -23.13
C PRO A 184 -14.44 65.11 -23.77
N ASP A 185 -15.23 66.10 -24.19
CA ASP A 185 -16.53 65.91 -24.83
C ASP A 185 -16.38 65.29 -26.24
N VAL A 186 -15.31 65.65 -26.96
CA VAL A 186 -15.02 65.15 -28.33
C VAL A 186 -14.42 63.74 -28.30
N LEU A 187 -13.56 63.46 -27.31
CA LEU A 187 -12.81 62.21 -27.20
C LEU A 187 -13.60 61.09 -26.52
N GLU A 188 -14.84 61.36 -26.09
CA GLU A 188 -15.72 60.41 -25.38
C GLU A 188 -15.00 59.65 -24.26
N LEU A 189 -14.27 60.38 -23.40
CA LEU A 189 -13.36 59.77 -22.41
C LEU A 189 -14.03 58.73 -21.50
N GLY A 190 -15.33 58.81 -21.27
CA GLY A 190 -16.09 57.82 -20.50
C GLY A 190 -16.11 56.40 -21.10
N ARG A 191 -15.62 56.20 -22.33
CA ARG A 191 -15.43 54.87 -22.96
C ARG A 191 -14.05 54.27 -22.71
N LEU A 192 -13.13 55.03 -22.13
CA LEU A 192 -11.81 54.53 -21.79
C LEU A 192 -11.90 53.46 -20.70
N HIS A 193 -10.93 52.56 -20.67
CA HIS A 193 -10.75 51.64 -19.55
C HIS A 193 -10.49 52.44 -18.26
N GLU A 194 -10.99 51.98 -17.11
CA GLU A 194 -10.90 52.72 -15.82
C GLU A 194 -9.46 53.13 -15.46
N ALA A 195 -8.50 52.24 -15.74
CA ALA A 195 -7.07 52.51 -15.52
C ALA A 195 -6.32 53.03 -16.77
N GLY A 196 -7.04 53.27 -17.87
CA GLY A 196 -6.49 53.72 -19.14
C GLY A 196 -6.26 55.23 -19.16
N VAL A 197 -5.19 55.66 -19.84
CA VAL A 197 -4.86 57.08 -20.01
C VAL A 197 -4.63 57.38 -21.48
N LEU A 198 -5.38 58.35 -22.00
CA LEU A 198 -5.22 58.92 -23.33
C LEU A 198 -4.41 60.21 -23.22
N GLU A 199 -3.33 60.31 -23.98
CA GLU A 199 -2.45 61.48 -24.05
C GLU A 199 -2.39 61.99 -25.49
N ILE A 200 -2.38 63.30 -25.65
CA ILE A 200 -2.21 63.99 -26.93
C ILE A 200 -0.95 64.85 -26.83
N PHE A 201 -0.15 64.82 -27.88
CA PHE A 201 1.08 65.57 -28.03
C PHE A 201 1.02 66.41 -29.31
N ASP A 202 1.71 67.54 -29.30
CA ASP A 202 1.95 68.32 -30.52
C ASP A 202 3.02 67.66 -31.41
N ARG A 203 3.28 68.28 -32.56
CA ARG A 203 4.28 67.81 -33.54
C ARG A 203 5.71 67.68 -32.98
N ASP A 204 6.04 68.43 -31.93
CA ASP A 204 7.36 68.41 -31.29
C ASP A 204 7.41 67.45 -30.09
N GLY A 205 6.29 66.78 -29.80
CA GLY A 205 6.17 65.82 -28.69
C GLY A 205 5.88 66.48 -27.35
N ALA A 206 5.52 67.76 -27.30
CA ALA A 206 5.09 68.40 -26.07
C ALA A 206 3.65 67.97 -25.71
N PRO A 207 3.37 67.67 -24.43
CA PRO A 207 2.07 67.19 -24.04
C PRO A 207 1.03 68.32 -24.14
N VAL A 208 -0.07 68.03 -24.83
CA VAL A 208 -1.20 68.93 -25.08
C VAL A 208 -2.36 68.61 -24.16
N PHE A 209 -2.65 67.32 -23.97
CA PHE A 209 -3.79 66.85 -23.19
C PHE A 209 -3.46 65.48 -22.57
N ALA A 210 -4.00 65.21 -21.37
CA ALA A 210 -4.05 63.87 -20.82
C ALA A 210 -5.38 63.65 -20.09
N GLY A 211 -6.03 62.51 -20.34
CA GLY A 211 -7.33 62.19 -19.79
C GLY A 211 -7.48 60.70 -19.46
N SER A 212 -8.40 60.41 -18.55
CA SER A 212 -8.80 59.06 -18.14
C SER A 212 -10.32 58.92 -18.25
N ALA A 213 -10.87 57.76 -17.88
CA ALA A 213 -12.31 57.53 -17.87
C ALA A 213 -13.10 58.58 -17.05
N ASP A 214 -12.47 59.14 -16.01
CA ASP A 214 -13.07 60.14 -15.11
C ASP A 214 -12.97 61.59 -15.65
N GLY A 215 -12.34 61.80 -16.80
CA GLY A 215 -12.15 63.11 -17.42
C GLY A 215 -10.68 63.53 -17.55
N GLU A 216 -10.45 64.83 -17.75
CA GLU A 216 -9.11 65.41 -17.89
C GLU A 216 -8.29 65.26 -16.60
N LEU A 217 -7.05 64.81 -16.74
CA LEU A 217 -6.10 64.69 -15.64
C LEU A 217 -5.46 66.06 -15.35
N PRO A 218 -5.26 66.43 -14.07
CA PRO A 218 -4.49 67.62 -13.72
C PRO A 218 -3.06 67.54 -14.28
N THR A 219 -2.49 68.65 -14.73
CA THR A 219 -1.16 68.70 -15.41
C THR A 219 -0.02 68.08 -14.60
N HIS A 220 -0.08 68.12 -13.26
CA HIS A 220 0.92 67.49 -12.38
C HIS A 220 0.81 65.96 -12.32
N GLN A 221 -0.31 65.39 -12.77
CA GLN A 221 -0.57 63.95 -12.86
C GLN A 221 -0.37 63.43 -14.28
N TRP A 222 -0.01 64.31 -15.22
CA TRP A 222 0.25 63.91 -16.59
C TRP A 222 1.42 62.93 -16.62
N PRO A 223 1.19 61.73 -17.18
CA PRO A 223 2.22 60.72 -17.20
C PRO A 223 3.48 61.27 -17.91
N SER A 224 3.35 61.92 -19.06
CA SER A 224 4.47 62.34 -19.91
C SER A 224 5.14 63.68 -19.55
N SER A 225 5.01 64.18 -18.32
CA SER A 225 5.55 65.48 -17.88
C SER A 225 7.09 65.60 -17.79
N ARG A 226 7.85 64.54 -18.05
CA ARG A 226 9.33 64.56 -18.08
C ARG A 226 9.85 64.17 -19.46
N SER A 227 10.38 65.17 -20.16
CA SER A 227 11.26 65.13 -21.35
C SER A 227 11.85 63.74 -21.68
N PHE A 228 11.06 62.95 -22.38
CA PHE A 228 11.50 61.79 -23.16
C PHE A 228 11.26 62.16 -24.63
N PRO A 229 12.14 61.86 -25.58
CA PRO A 229 11.90 62.10 -27.00
C PRO A 229 10.85 61.09 -27.52
N LEU A 230 9.62 61.23 -27.02
CA LEU A 230 8.45 60.40 -27.33
C LEU A 230 8.17 60.38 -28.85
N ALA A 231 8.50 61.47 -29.53
CA ALA A 231 8.29 61.63 -30.97
C ALA A 231 9.01 60.54 -31.78
N ALA A 232 10.22 60.11 -31.40
CA ALA A 232 10.97 59.11 -32.18
C ALA A 232 10.31 57.72 -32.13
N ASP A 233 9.98 57.24 -30.93
CA ASP A 233 9.32 55.95 -30.72
C ASP A 233 7.90 55.94 -31.33
N MET A 234 7.19 57.07 -31.27
CA MET A 234 5.88 57.26 -31.90
C MET A 234 5.95 57.29 -33.42
N LEU A 235 6.91 58.04 -33.99
CA LEU A 235 7.13 58.14 -35.43
C LEU A 235 7.49 56.77 -36.02
N GLU A 236 8.31 55.98 -35.31
CA GLU A 236 8.62 54.61 -35.71
C GLU A 236 7.35 53.74 -35.73
N GLY A 237 6.50 53.81 -34.71
CA GLY A 237 5.23 53.07 -34.65
C GLY A 237 4.21 53.48 -35.72
N ILE A 238 4.02 54.79 -35.93
CA ILE A 238 3.05 55.34 -36.89
C ILE A 238 3.50 55.13 -38.34
N SER A 239 4.82 55.07 -38.59
CA SER A 239 5.36 54.80 -39.94
C SER A 239 5.04 53.39 -40.45
N GLN A 240 4.70 52.45 -39.56
CA GLN A 240 4.40 51.06 -39.92
C GLN A 240 2.88 50.83 -40.11
N MET A 241 2.03 51.46 -39.29
CA MET A 241 0.57 51.49 -39.42
C MET A 241 -0.01 52.77 -38.80
N PRO A 242 -1.13 53.32 -39.31
CA PRO A 242 -1.71 54.58 -38.82
C PRO A 242 -2.18 54.51 -37.36
N VAL A 243 -2.57 53.32 -36.88
CA VAL A 243 -2.77 53.01 -35.47
C VAL A 243 -2.11 51.66 -35.18
N ALA A 244 -1.21 51.61 -34.20
CA ALA A 244 -0.49 50.39 -33.83
C ALA A 244 -0.36 50.28 -32.30
N SER A 245 -0.56 49.07 -31.76
CA SER A 245 -0.19 48.76 -30.38
C SER A 245 1.25 48.25 -30.33
N GLN A 246 1.99 48.69 -29.30
CA GLN A 246 3.25 48.08 -28.87
C GLN A 246 2.99 47.14 -27.69
N ASP A 247 3.75 46.06 -27.64
CA ASP A 247 3.49 44.95 -26.72
C ASP A 247 3.45 45.39 -25.26
N ILE A 248 4.58 45.88 -24.74
CA ILE A 248 4.73 46.33 -23.35
C ILE A 248 5.84 47.39 -23.26
N VAL A 249 5.46 48.65 -23.01
CA VAL A 249 6.41 49.72 -22.68
C VAL A 249 6.59 49.79 -21.17
N HIS A 250 7.84 49.74 -20.70
CA HIS A 250 8.15 49.90 -19.28
C HIS A 250 8.32 51.36 -18.95
N ARG A 251 7.48 51.85 -18.04
CA ARG A 251 7.44 53.26 -17.65
C ARG A 251 7.44 53.35 -16.12
N ASP A 252 8.38 54.10 -15.56
CA ASP A 252 8.57 54.22 -14.11
C ASP A 252 8.71 52.84 -13.42
N GLY A 253 9.27 51.85 -14.13
CA GLY A 253 9.41 50.46 -13.68
C GLY A 253 8.13 49.61 -13.78
N GLN A 254 7.03 50.14 -14.30
CA GLN A 254 5.76 49.45 -14.48
C GLN A 254 5.49 49.16 -15.97
N PRO A 255 5.02 47.94 -16.32
CA PRO A 255 4.68 47.59 -17.70
C PRO A 255 3.30 48.15 -18.11
N TYR A 256 3.23 48.77 -19.28
CA TYR A 256 2.01 49.32 -19.90
C TYR A 256 1.81 48.74 -21.31
N ILE A 257 0.56 48.45 -21.64
CA ILE A 257 0.12 48.24 -23.02
C ILE A 257 -0.11 49.61 -23.63
N THR A 258 0.54 49.91 -24.76
CA THR A 258 0.45 51.25 -25.37
C THR A 258 0.03 51.14 -26.83
N ALA A 259 -0.86 52.02 -27.26
CA ALA A 259 -1.21 52.22 -28.67
C ALA A 259 -0.87 53.65 -29.09
N HIS A 260 -0.44 53.82 -30.33
CA HIS A 260 -0.02 55.09 -30.92
C HIS A 260 -0.79 55.39 -32.21
N ALA A 261 -1.12 56.66 -32.42
CA ALA A 261 -1.76 57.14 -33.64
C ALA A 261 -1.27 58.56 -33.97
N GLY A 262 -1.23 58.88 -35.26
CA GLY A 262 -0.92 60.22 -35.76
C GLY A 262 -2.12 60.84 -36.46
N LEU A 263 -2.44 62.09 -36.15
CA LEU A 263 -3.46 62.84 -36.87
C LEU A 263 -2.83 63.59 -38.04
N VAL A 264 -3.05 63.08 -39.24
CA VAL A 264 -2.54 63.61 -40.52
C VAL A 264 -3.63 64.48 -41.15
N SER A 265 -3.24 65.56 -41.83
CA SER A 265 -4.18 66.38 -42.62
C SER A 265 -4.09 65.95 -44.10
N PRO A 266 -5.16 66.03 -44.89
CA PRO A 266 -5.11 65.64 -46.31
C PRO A 266 -4.00 66.34 -47.12
N ASP A 267 -3.68 67.58 -46.73
CA ASP A 267 -2.69 68.44 -47.39
C ASP A 267 -1.29 68.40 -46.74
N ASP A 268 -1.11 67.65 -45.65
CA ASP A 268 0.17 67.46 -44.95
C ASP A 268 0.40 65.99 -44.59
N PRO A 269 1.40 65.29 -45.17
CA PRO A 269 1.69 63.92 -44.80
C PRO A 269 2.29 63.78 -43.38
N VAL A 270 2.72 64.88 -42.74
CA VAL A 270 3.25 64.86 -41.38
C VAL A 270 2.12 65.03 -40.36
N PRO A 271 1.99 64.13 -39.36
CA PRO A 271 1.02 64.30 -38.29
C PRO A 271 1.25 65.61 -37.52
N HIS A 272 0.19 66.37 -37.30
CA HIS A 272 0.25 67.61 -36.50
C HIS A 272 -0.05 67.37 -35.01
N LEU A 273 -0.71 66.25 -34.70
CA LEU A 273 -0.92 65.77 -33.35
C LEU A 273 -0.59 64.27 -33.28
N TYR A 274 -0.01 63.86 -32.16
CA TYR A 274 0.23 62.46 -31.83
C TYR A 274 -0.65 62.05 -30.66
N LEU A 275 -1.28 60.89 -30.76
CA LEU A 275 -2.10 60.34 -29.70
C LEU A 275 -1.44 59.07 -29.16
N ARG A 276 -1.54 58.89 -27.84
CA ARG A 276 -1.15 57.65 -27.15
C ARG A 276 -2.24 57.22 -26.22
N TYR A 277 -2.61 55.95 -26.26
CA TYR A 277 -3.45 55.34 -25.25
C TYR A 277 -2.67 54.26 -24.50
N SER A 278 -2.67 54.34 -23.17
CA SER A 278 -1.87 53.44 -22.31
C SER A 278 -2.72 52.79 -21.23
N ILE A 279 -2.59 51.48 -21.06
CA ILE A 279 -3.25 50.71 -19.99
C ILE A 279 -2.19 49.97 -19.16
N PRO A 280 -2.15 50.13 -17.82
CA PRO A 280 -1.25 49.35 -16.97
C PRO A 280 -1.52 47.85 -17.09
N VAL A 281 -0.48 47.05 -17.34
CA VAL A 281 -0.59 45.57 -17.43
C VAL A 281 -1.15 44.98 -16.14
N ALA A 282 -0.81 45.56 -14.99
CA ALA A 282 -1.35 45.15 -13.69
C ALA A 282 -2.88 45.32 -13.61
N ALA A 283 -3.42 46.39 -14.20
CA ALA A 283 -4.85 46.66 -14.24
C ALA A 283 -5.56 45.70 -15.21
N ALA A 284 -5.01 45.49 -16.40
CA ALA A 284 -5.53 44.52 -17.38
C ALA A 284 -5.62 43.09 -16.80
N ARG A 285 -4.70 42.72 -15.89
CA ARG A 285 -4.67 41.40 -15.23
C ARG A 285 -5.41 41.34 -13.90
N ALA A 286 -5.79 42.47 -13.30
CA ALA A 286 -6.25 42.53 -11.91
C ALA A 286 -7.46 41.62 -11.66
N ASN A 287 -8.45 41.68 -12.56
CA ASN A 287 -9.66 40.85 -12.46
C ASN A 287 -9.32 39.35 -12.58
N ILE A 288 -8.53 38.97 -13.60
CA ILE A 288 -8.12 37.58 -13.84
C ILE A 288 -7.28 37.01 -12.69
N ARG A 289 -6.38 37.80 -12.11
CA ARG A 289 -5.53 37.39 -10.98
C ARG A 289 -6.37 37.02 -9.77
N SER A 290 -7.39 37.81 -9.44
CA SER A 290 -8.24 37.54 -8.27
C SER A 290 -8.99 36.21 -8.40
N ILE A 291 -9.50 35.90 -9.59
CA ILE A 291 -10.20 34.66 -9.92
C ILE A 291 -9.24 33.48 -9.88
N GLY A 292 -8.06 33.62 -10.50
CA GLY A 292 -7.02 32.57 -10.54
C GLY A 292 -6.54 32.17 -9.15
N VAL A 293 -6.23 33.15 -8.29
CA VAL A 293 -5.78 32.91 -6.90
C VAL A 293 -6.88 32.24 -6.09
N ARG A 294 -8.13 32.71 -6.18
CA ARG A 294 -9.27 32.12 -5.44
C ARG A 294 -9.50 30.66 -5.84
N ASN A 295 -9.60 30.38 -7.14
CA ASN A 295 -9.90 29.03 -7.62
C ASN A 295 -8.75 28.05 -7.32
N SER A 296 -7.50 28.48 -7.48
CA SER A 296 -6.33 27.69 -7.12
C SER A 296 -6.29 27.41 -5.61
N GLY A 297 -6.62 28.42 -4.78
CA GLY A 297 -6.72 28.28 -3.33
C GLY A 297 -7.81 27.30 -2.89
N ILE A 298 -9.01 27.37 -3.47
CA ILE A 298 -10.11 26.43 -3.20
C ILE A 298 -9.70 25.00 -3.56
N MET A 299 -9.08 24.81 -4.73
CA MET A 299 -8.64 23.48 -5.17
C MET A 299 -7.57 22.90 -4.24
N LEU A 300 -6.60 23.70 -3.83
CA LEU A 300 -5.57 23.28 -2.87
C LEU A 300 -6.20 22.91 -1.52
N ALA A 301 -7.16 23.70 -1.04
CA ALA A 301 -7.87 23.39 0.20
C ALA A 301 -8.64 22.07 0.10
N LEU A 302 -9.38 21.83 -1.00
CA LEU A 302 -10.09 20.58 -1.24
C LEU A 302 -9.14 19.38 -1.34
N MET A 303 -7.99 19.56 -1.99
CA MET A 303 -6.94 18.54 -2.11
C MET A 303 -6.38 18.15 -0.74
N LEU A 304 -6.07 19.14 0.11
CA LEU A 304 -5.57 18.91 1.47
C LEU A 304 -6.64 18.27 2.37
N LEU A 305 -7.89 18.74 2.27
CA LEU A 305 -9.01 18.15 3.00
C LEU A 305 -9.24 16.68 2.59
N GLY A 306 -9.23 16.39 1.29
CA GLY A 306 -9.37 15.03 0.76
C GLY A 306 -8.23 14.11 1.23
N ALA A 307 -6.98 14.58 1.16
CA ALA A 307 -5.82 13.83 1.66
C ALA A 307 -5.90 13.59 3.17
N GLY A 308 -6.32 14.60 3.94
CA GLY A 308 -6.52 14.51 5.39
C GLY A 308 -7.65 13.54 5.77
N ALA A 309 -8.78 13.60 5.07
CA ALA A 309 -9.89 12.68 5.25
C ALA A 309 -9.49 11.23 4.90
N ALA A 310 -8.77 11.02 3.80
CA ALA A 310 -8.24 9.71 3.43
C ALA A 310 -7.24 9.16 4.46
N TRP A 311 -6.39 10.03 5.01
CA TRP A 311 -5.47 9.67 6.08
C TRP A 311 -6.20 9.27 7.37
N LEU A 312 -7.19 10.06 7.80
CA LEU A 312 -8.02 9.79 8.98
C LEU A 312 -8.84 8.50 8.81
N TYR A 313 -9.51 8.35 7.68
CA TYR A 313 -10.33 7.18 7.37
C TYR A 313 -9.47 5.91 7.28
N GLY A 314 -8.34 5.97 6.57
CA GLY A 314 -7.39 4.86 6.48
C GLY A 314 -6.79 4.45 7.83
N ASN A 315 -6.65 5.40 8.76
CA ASN A 315 -6.21 5.11 10.13
C ASN A 315 -7.30 4.39 10.94
N HIS A 316 -8.53 4.92 10.93
CA HIS A 316 -9.61 4.42 11.79
C HIS A 316 -10.16 3.06 11.32
N GLN A 317 -10.39 2.89 10.02
CA GLN A 317 -11.03 1.69 9.48
C GLN A 317 -10.01 0.59 9.11
N ILE A 318 -9.01 0.93 8.28
CA ILE A 318 -8.14 -0.11 7.68
C ILE A 318 -7.00 -0.49 8.64
N THR A 319 -6.20 0.50 9.04
CA THR A 319 -4.94 0.21 9.77
C THR A 319 -5.21 -0.41 11.13
N ARG A 320 -6.17 0.12 11.90
CA ARG A 320 -6.54 -0.40 13.21
C ARG A 320 -7.00 -1.86 13.13
N ARG A 321 -7.88 -2.21 12.19
CA ARG A 321 -8.41 -3.57 12.03
C ARG A 321 -7.31 -4.55 11.60
N VAL A 322 -6.44 -4.16 10.67
CA VAL A 322 -5.29 -4.99 10.27
C VAL A 322 -4.34 -5.23 11.45
N GLN A 323 -4.06 -4.21 12.26
CA GLN A 323 -3.22 -4.37 13.45
C GLN A 323 -3.85 -5.29 14.50
N LEU A 324 -5.18 -5.23 14.69
CA LEU A 324 -5.90 -6.15 15.56
C LEU A 324 -5.81 -7.59 15.04
N LEU A 325 -5.92 -7.80 13.72
CA LEU A 325 -5.80 -9.11 13.09
C LEU A 325 -4.38 -9.68 13.23
N VAL A 326 -3.36 -8.84 13.01
CA VAL A 326 -1.95 -9.19 13.25
C VAL A 326 -1.73 -9.54 14.73
N LYS A 327 -2.26 -8.74 15.66
CA LYS A 327 -2.14 -9.01 17.09
C LYS A 327 -2.78 -10.36 17.46
N ALA A 328 -4.00 -10.62 16.99
CA ALA A 328 -4.70 -11.89 17.22
C ALA A 328 -3.94 -13.09 16.64
N THR A 329 -3.33 -12.95 15.45
CA THR A 329 -2.47 -14.02 14.89
C THR A 329 -1.23 -14.28 15.74
N THR A 330 -0.69 -13.24 16.39
CA THR A 330 0.49 -13.37 17.25
C THR A 330 0.13 -14.03 18.58
N GLU A 331 -0.98 -13.60 19.21
CA GLU A 331 -1.53 -14.19 20.44
C GLU A 331 -1.89 -15.68 20.22
N MET A 332 -2.45 -16.03 19.06
CA MET A 332 -2.75 -17.42 18.70
C MET A 332 -1.49 -18.29 18.57
N LYS A 333 -0.40 -17.76 18.01
CA LYS A 333 0.89 -18.47 17.92
C LYS A 333 1.45 -18.78 19.32
N ASP A 334 1.18 -17.92 20.30
CA ASP A 334 1.61 -18.10 21.68
C ASP A 334 0.61 -18.95 22.52
N GLY A 335 -0.40 -19.54 21.88
CA GLY A 335 -1.37 -20.46 22.51
C GLY A 335 -2.56 -19.78 23.20
N GLU A 336 -2.62 -18.46 23.24
CA GLU A 336 -3.75 -17.70 23.81
C GLU A 336 -4.77 -17.34 22.73
N PHE A 337 -5.71 -18.24 22.43
CA PHE A 337 -6.82 -17.89 21.55
C PHE A 337 -7.89 -17.09 22.29
N ARG A 338 -8.16 -15.86 21.81
CA ARG A 338 -9.33 -15.06 22.19
C ARG A 338 -10.19 -14.80 20.96
N ARG A 339 -11.52 -14.91 21.13
CA ARG A 339 -12.47 -14.54 20.07
C ARG A 339 -12.25 -13.10 19.62
N LEU A 340 -12.35 -12.88 18.32
CA LEU A 340 -12.21 -11.55 17.74
C LEU A 340 -13.36 -10.65 18.20
N GLN A 341 -13.06 -9.36 18.43
CA GLN A 341 -14.06 -8.39 18.86
C GLN A 341 -15.14 -8.17 17.79
N PRO A 342 -16.39 -7.82 18.17
CA PRO A 342 -17.49 -7.58 17.22
C PRO A 342 -17.18 -6.51 16.17
N GLU A 343 -16.37 -5.52 16.52
CA GLU A 343 -15.92 -4.44 15.62
C GLU A 343 -15.18 -4.94 14.36
N MET A 344 -14.70 -6.19 14.37
CA MET A 344 -14.02 -6.88 13.27
C MET A 344 -14.99 -7.62 12.32
N LYS A 345 -16.23 -7.88 12.73
CA LYS A 345 -17.23 -8.60 11.94
C LYS A 345 -18.01 -7.60 11.09
N SER A 346 -17.41 -7.18 9.99
CA SER A 346 -18.02 -6.31 8.98
C SER A 346 -18.23 -7.08 7.67
N GLY A 347 -19.16 -6.64 6.83
CA GLY A 347 -19.42 -7.25 5.52
C GLY A 347 -18.35 -6.92 4.44
N ASP A 348 -17.30 -6.19 4.80
CA ASP A 348 -16.18 -5.85 3.91
C ASP A 348 -15.14 -6.98 3.86
N ASP A 349 -14.16 -6.88 2.95
CA ASP A 349 -13.16 -7.94 2.75
C ASP A 349 -12.31 -8.21 4.00
N ILE A 350 -12.04 -7.19 4.82
CA ILE A 350 -11.32 -7.35 6.09
C ILE A 350 -12.16 -8.14 7.09
N GLY A 351 -13.47 -7.87 7.17
CA GLY A 351 -14.35 -8.66 8.03
C GLY A 351 -14.52 -10.10 7.58
N ARG A 352 -14.61 -10.36 6.27
CA ARG A 352 -14.58 -11.73 5.72
C ARG A 352 -13.29 -12.48 6.06
N LEU A 353 -12.15 -11.79 6.04
CA LEU A 353 -10.87 -12.34 6.45
C LEU A 353 -10.85 -12.64 7.96
N ALA A 354 -11.36 -11.72 8.78
CA ALA A 354 -11.48 -11.89 10.23
C ALA A 354 -12.34 -13.12 10.59
N GLU A 355 -13.49 -13.30 9.94
CA GLU A 355 -14.34 -14.49 10.14
C GLU A 355 -13.67 -15.79 9.69
N SER A 356 -12.91 -15.75 8.60
CA SER A 356 -12.19 -16.92 8.10
C SER A 356 -11.05 -17.30 9.06
N PHE A 357 -10.35 -16.31 9.60
CA PHE A 357 -9.34 -16.50 10.63
C PHE A 357 -9.96 -17.06 11.93
N GLU A 358 -11.08 -16.52 12.40
CA GLU A 358 -11.76 -17.03 13.61
C GLU A 358 -12.19 -18.50 13.44
N ARG A 359 -12.76 -18.86 12.29
CA ARG A 359 -13.11 -20.26 11.97
C ARG A 359 -11.89 -21.18 11.95
N MET A 360 -10.78 -20.72 11.37
CA MET A 360 -9.52 -21.46 11.38
C MET A 360 -9.04 -21.68 12.82
N ALA A 361 -9.03 -20.62 13.63
CA ALA A 361 -8.55 -20.67 15.00
C ALA A 361 -9.39 -21.58 15.90
N GLU A 362 -10.73 -21.51 15.81
CA GLU A 362 -11.62 -22.44 16.50
C GLU A 362 -11.38 -23.90 16.07
N SER A 363 -11.09 -24.14 14.79
CA SER A 363 -10.79 -25.50 14.29
C SER A 363 -9.46 -26.05 14.84
N VAL A 364 -8.44 -25.21 14.99
CA VAL A 364 -7.13 -25.59 15.53
C VAL A 364 -7.25 -25.93 17.02
N VAL A 365 -7.88 -25.05 17.80
CA VAL A 365 -8.10 -25.27 19.24
C VAL A 365 -8.90 -26.55 19.48
N ARG A 366 -9.94 -26.80 18.67
CA ARG A 366 -10.72 -28.05 18.78
C ARG A 366 -9.87 -29.30 18.51
N ARG A 367 -9.01 -29.26 17.50
CA ARG A 367 -8.10 -30.37 17.18
C ARG A 367 -7.09 -30.63 18.30
N GLU A 368 -6.56 -29.58 18.91
CA GLU A 368 -5.65 -29.68 20.06
C GLU A 368 -6.33 -30.38 21.25
N MET A 369 -7.57 -30.00 21.55
CA MET A 369 -8.37 -30.63 22.62
C MET A 369 -8.69 -32.10 22.33
N GLU A 370 -9.09 -32.42 21.09
CA GLU A 370 -9.36 -33.80 20.66
C GLU A 370 -8.09 -34.66 20.78
N LEU A 371 -6.94 -34.16 20.30
CA LEU A 371 -5.65 -34.84 20.43
C LEU A 371 -5.24 -35.07 21.89
N SER A 372 -5.38 -34.05 22.73
CA SER A 372 -5.03 -34.14 24.16
C SER A 372 -5.90 -35.18 24.87
N ARG A 373 -7.21 -35.19 24.59
CA ARG A 373 -8.14 -36.17 25.14
C ARG A 373 -7.83 -37.58 24.68
N SER A 374 -7.57 -37.79 23.37
CA SER A 374 -7.18 -39.11 22.87
C SER A 374 -5.85 -39.59 23.46
N ALA A 375 -4.90 -38.68 23.69
CA ALA A 375 -3.64 -39.02 24.36
C ALA A 375 -3.86 -39.44 25.82
N GLU A 376 -4.77 -38.80 26.54
CA GLU A 376 -5.12 -39.15 27.92
C GLU A 376 -5.89 -40.47 28.01
N GLU A 377 -6.87 -40.68 27.12
CA GLU A 377 -7.60 -41.95 26.99
C GLU A 377 -6.64 -43.11 26.67
N LEU A 378 -5.69 -42.92 25.75
CA LEU A 378 -4.65 -43.92 25.46
C LEU A 378 -3.77 -44.21 26.68
N ARG A 379 -3.34 -43.18 27.42
CA ARG A 379 -2.54 -43.37 28.64
C ARG A 379 -3.30 -44.16 29.71
N PHE A 380 -4.59 -43.86 29.89
CA PHE A 380 -5.45 -44.60 30.80
C PHE A 380 -5.59 -46.07 30.39
N LEU A 381 -5.88 -46.35 29.13
CA LEU A 381 -6.02 -47.72 28.60
C LEU A 381 -4.72 -48.52 28.73
N VAL A 382 -3.56 -47.88 28.53
CA VAL A 382 -2.26 -48.53 28.74
C VAL A 382 -2.07 -48.92 30.22
N ALA A 383 -2.34 -47.99 31.14
CA ALA A 383 -2.23 -48.26 32.58
C ALA A 383 -3.21 -49.35 33.05
N GLU A 384 -4.45 -49.34 32.55
CA GLU A 384 -5.45 -50.38 32.85
C GLU A 384 -4.98 -51.75 32.34
N ARG A 385 -4.46 -51.81 31.11
CA ARG A 385 -3.91 -53.05 30.55
C ARG A 385 -2.75 -53.59 31.37
N GLU A 386 -1.83 -52.74 31.82
CA GLU A 386 -0.70 -53.14 32.67
C GLU A 386 -1.16 -53.70 34.02
N ALA A 387 -2.12 -53.03 34.68
CA ALA A 387 -2.69 -53.49 35.95
C ALA A 387 -3.42 -54.84 35.81
N LEU A 388 -4.21 -55.03 34.74
CA LEU A 388 -4.88 -56.30 34.47
C LEU A 388 -3.89 -57.44 34.23
N MET A 389 -2.82 -57.18 33.47
CA MET A 389 -1.77 -58.18 33.26
C MET A 389 -1.11 -58.57 34.59
N HIS A 390 -0.83 -57.60 35.46
CA HIS A 390 -0.26 -57.86 36.78
C HIS A 390 -1.17 -58.75 37.66
N GLU A 391 -2.48 -58.46 37.70
CA GLU A 391 -3.46 -59.25 38.45
C GLU A 391 -3.57 -60.70 37.94
N VAL A 392 -3.57 -60.89 36.61
CA VAL A 392 -3.59 -62.23 36.01
C VAL A 392 -2.38 -63.04 36.45
N HIS A 393 -1.17 -62.45 36.42
CA HIS A 393 0.03 -63.14 36.86
C HIS A 393 0.00 -63.52 38.34
N HIS A 394 -0.44 -62.62 39.22
CA HIS A 394 -0.61 -62.93 40.64
C HIS A 394 -1.61 -64.05 40.88
N ARG A 395 -2.73 -64.08 40.15
CA ARG A 395 -3.72 -65.16 40.25
C ARG A 395 -3.17 -66.49 39.79
N VAL A 396 -2.40 -66.52 38.69
CA VAL A 396 -1.76 -67.74 38.22
C VAL A 396 -0.80 -68.27 39.28
N LYS A 397 0.04 -67.40 39.88
CA LYS A 397 0.93 -67.78 40.99
C LYS A 397 0.15 -68.34 42.18
N ASN A 398 -0.88 -67.64 42.63
CA ASN A 398 -1.71 -68.07 43.76
C ASN A 398 -2.41 -69.40 43.47
N ASN A 399 -2.95 -69.60 42.26
CA ASN A 399 -3.58 -70.84 41.85
C ASN A 399 -2.58 -72.00 41.88
N LEU A 400 -1.39 -71.82 41.30
CA LEU A 400 -0.34 -72.84 41.31
C LEU A 400 0.11 -73.19 42.74
N GLN A 401 0.22 -72.21 43.63
CA GLN A 401 0.54 -72.43 45.05
C GLN A 401 -0.56 -73.21 45.80
N VAL A 402 -1.84 -72.91 45.55
CA VAL A 402 -2.98 -73.63 46.15
C VAL A 402 -3.02 -75.07 45.68
N VAL A 403 -2.89 -75.30 44.37
CA VAL A 403 -2.87 -76.67 43.81
C VAL A 403 -1.66 -77.44 44.36
N SER A 404 -0.49 -76.80 44.45
CA SER A 404 0.70 -77.37 45.08
C SER A 404 0.42 -77.82 46.53
N SER A 405 -0.16 -76.94 47.35
CA SER A 405 -0.45 -77.21 48.77
C SER A 405 -1.48 -78.33 48.97
N LEU A 406 -2.53 -78.37 48.13
CA LEU A 406 -3.55 -79.44 48.18
C LEU A 406 -2.95 -80.79 47.82
N LEU A 407 -2.02 -80.84 46.87
CA LEU A 407 -1.33 -82.07 46.52
C LEU A 407 -0.40 -82.51 47.65
N SER A 408 0.32 -81.59 48.31
CA SER A 408 1.13 -81.92 49.49
C SER A 408 0.28 -82.48 50.65
N LEU A 409 -0.93 -81.96 50.85
CA LEU A 409 -1.86 -82.45 51.87
C LEU A 409 -2.44 -83.82 51.51
N ALA A 410 -2.86 -84.01 50.24
CA ALA A 410 -3.36 -85.29 49.75
C ALA A 410 -2.30 -86.41 49.83
N GLN A 411 -1.01 -86.08 49.69
CA GLN A 411 0.09 -87.01 49.92
C GLN A 411 0.17 -87.49 51.37
N HIS A 412 -0.24 -86.67 52.34
CA HIS A 412 -0.14 -86.97 53.77
C HIS A 412 -1.29 -87.88 54.26
N GLU A 413 -2.43 -87.91 53.54
CA GLU A 413 -3.65 -88.59 53.98
C GLU A 413 -3.87 -89.99 53.37
N ILE A 414 -2.99 -90.49 52.49
CA ILE A 414 -3.20 -91.73 51.73
C ILE A 414 -2.13 -92.79 52.05
N GLY A 415 -2.54 -94.00 52.41
CA GLY A 415 -1.77 -95.25 52.20
C GLY A 415 -2.44 -96.12 51.13
N PRO A 416 -1.86 -97.19 50.54
CA PRO A 416 -0.51 -97.75 50.59
C PRO A 416 0.46 -97.02 49.60
N GLU A 417 1.71 -97.50 49.50
CA GLU A 417 2.87 -96.86 48.84
C GLU A 417 2.68 -96.33 47.39
N ASP A 418 1.72 -96.85 46.61
CA ASP A 418 1.57 -96.50 45.18
C ASP A 418 0.75 -95.22 44.90
N ALA A 419 -0.10 -94.75 45.82
CA ALA A 419 -0.91 -93.54 45.61
C ALA A 419 -0.21 -92.26 46.12
N ALA A 420 0.63 -92.39 47.15
CA ALA A 420 1.43 -91.29 47.69
C ALA A 420 2.54 -90.84 46.71
N THR A 421 3.09 -91.76 45.92
CA THR A 421 4.10 -91.47 44.89
C THR A 421 3.51 -90.68 43.72
N VAL A 422 2.34 -91.07 43.21
CA VAL A 422 1.66 -90.36 42.11
C VAL A 422 1.31 -88.91 42.48
N LEU A 423 0.87 -88.67 43.72
CA LEU A 423 0.59 -87.31 44.20
C LEU A 423 1.85 -86.49 44.48
N ARG A 424 2.96 -87.14 44.86
CA ARG A 424 4.28 -86.51 44.98
C ARG A 424 4.80 -86.05 43.63
N ASP A 425 4.66 -86.87 42.62
CA ASP A 425 5.04 -86.53 41.25
C ASP A 425 4.18 -85.38 40.69
N ALA A 426 2.87 -85.36 40.99
CA ALA A 426 2.00 -84.26 40.60
C ALA A 426 2.38 -82.92 41.27
N HIS A 427 2.71 -82.93 42.56
CA HIS A 427 3.14 -81.75 43.32
C HIS A 427 4.45 -81.19 42.75
N GLN A 428 5.46 -82.02 42.52
CA GLN A 428 6.75 -81.59 41.97
C GLN A 428 6.61 -80.94 40.59
N ARG A 429 5.70 -81.43 39.75
CA ARG A 429 5.42 -80.85 38.43
C ARG A 429 4.77 -79.47 38.54
N ILE A 430 3.83 -79.28 39.45
CA ILE A 430 3.18 -77.98 39.66
C ILE A 430 4.14 -76.95 40.24
N GLU A 431 5.05 -77.36 41.12
CA GLU A 431 6.10 -76.47 41.62
C GLU A 431 7.08 -76.03 40.54
N SER A 432 7.44 -76.93 39.62
CA SER A 432 8.29 -76.57 38.46
C SER A 432 7.60 -75.52 37.57
N ILE A 433 6.30 -75.65 37.34
CA ILE A 433 5.49 -74.68 36.57
C ILE A 433 5.40 -73.33 37.33
N ALA A 434 5.25 -73.37 38.66
CA ALA A 434 5.22 -72.17 39.49
C ALA A 434 6.55 -71.40 39.44
N LEU A 435 7.69 -72.11 39.44
CA LEU A 435 9.02 -71.53 39.35
C LEU A 435 9.25 -70.78 38.00
N VAL A 436 8.81 -71.36 36.88
CA VAL A 436 8.87 -70.68 35.57
C VAL A 436 8.06 -69.38 35.60
N HIS A 437 6.87 -69.43 36.20
CA HIS A 437 5.99 -68.26 36.30
C HIS A 437 6.56 -67.14 37.17
N GLU A 438 7.32 -67.47 38.22
CA GLU A 438 7.95 -66.49 39.11
C GLU A 438 9.16 -65.80 38.45
N GLU A 439 10.06 -66.57 37.84
CA GLU A 439 11.31 -66.06 37.25
C GLU A 439 11.06 -65.09 36.07
N ILE A 440 10.01 -65.29 35.27
CA ILE A 440 9.66 -64.41 34.14
C ILE A 440 9.18 -63.03 34.62
N TYR A 441 8.48 -62.98 35.74
CA TYR A 441 7.96 -61.73 36.26
C TYR A 441 9.07 -60.92 36.95
N GLU A 442 9.98 -61.55 37.68
CA GLU A 442 11.13 -60.88 38.30
C GLU A 442 12.09 -60.26 37.28
N GLN A 443 12.20 -60.84 36.08
CA GLN A 443 13.10 -60.34 35.01
C GLN A 443 12.50 -59.17 34.20
N GLY A 444 11.23 -58.80 34.39
CA GLY A 444 10.59 -57.64 33.75
C GLY A 444 10.42 -57.72 32.22
N THR A 445 10.95 -58.75 31.57
CA THR A 445 10.82 -59.02 30.14
C THR A 445 9.70 -60.03 29.90
N LEU A 446 8.55 -59.55 29.41
CA LEU A 446 7.28 -60.28 29.33
C LEU A 446 7.29 -61.65 28.61
N HIS A 447 8.37 -62.08 27.94
CA HIS A 447 8.33 -63.29 27.10
C HIS A 447 9.64 -64.11 27.01
N ARG A 448 10.68 -63.80 27.80
CA ARG A 448 11.99 -64.48 27.69
C ARG A 448 12.63 -64.72 29.05
N LEU A 449 13.15 -65.92 29.25
CA LEU A 449 13.76 -66.41 30.49
C LEU A 449 15.15 -66.99 30.22
N SER A 450 16.15 -66.60 31.01
CA SER A 450 17.49 -67.19 30.97
C SER A 450 17.44 -68.68 31.36
N PHE A 451 17.72 -69.55 30.40
CA PHE A 451 17.60 -70.99 30.55
C PHE A 451 18.59 -71.55 31.59
N ARG A 452 19.80 -71.00 31.62
CA ARG A 452 20.83 -71.37 32.59
C ARG A 452 20.36 -71.16 34.03
N ARG A 453 19.90 -69.95 34.35
CA ARG A 453 19.39 -69.62 35.71
C ARG A 453 18.19 -70.48 36.08
N TYR A 454 17.29 -70.70 35.12
CA TYR A 454 16.14 -71.55 35.35
C TYR A 454 16.51 -72.99 35.70
N LEU A 455 17.45 -73.61 34.96
CA LEU A 455 17.94 -74.95 35.28
C LEU A 455 18.66 -75.02 36.63
N GLU A 456 19.40 -73.97 37.00
CA GLU A 456 20.04 -73.85 38.32
C GLU A 456 18.99 -73.86 39.44
N SER A 457 17.97 -73.00 39.34
CA SER A 457 16.89 -72.90 40.33
C SER A 457 16.09 -74.19 40.42
N LEU A 458 15.72 -74.80 39.29
CA LEU A 458 14.99 -76.06 39.24
C LEU A 458 15.78 -77.21 39.87
N SER A 459 17.07 -77.34 39.52
CA SER A 459 17.93 -78.41 40.08
C SER A 459 18.10 -78.28 41.59
N ASN A 460 18.25 -77.04 42.08
CA ASN A 460 18.33 -76.76 43.51
C ASN A 460 17.01 -77.10 44.22
N GLN A 461 15.87 -76.78 43.61
CA GLN A 461 14.55 -77.10 44.17
C GLN A 461 14.33 -78.61 44.31
N VAL A 462 14.63 -79.39 43.26
CA VAL A 462 14.50 -80.85 43.31
C VAL A 462 15.38 -81.44 44.40
N ARG A 463 16.64 -80.98 44.52
CA ARG A 463 17.56 -81.41 45.59
C ARG A 463 17.02 -81.10 46.99
N ASN A 464 16.34 -79.98 47.16
CA ASN A 464 15.84 -79.52 48.46
C ASN A 464 14.49 -80.14 48.86
N SER A 465 13.77 -80.76 47.92
CA SER A 465 12.40 -81.23 48.12
C SER A 465 12.25 -82.47 49.01
N TYR A 466 13.35 -83.14 49.39
CA TYR A 466 13.34 -84.35 50.22
C TYR A 466 14.14 -84.16 51.52
N ILE A 467 13.46 -84.33 52.66
CA ILE A 467 14.03 -84.15 53.99
C ILE A 467 14.98 -85.34 54.29
N GLY A 468 16.28 -85.06 54.45
CA GLY A 468 17.30 -86.05 54.82
C GLY A 468 18.12 -86.64 53.65
N SER A 469 17.85 -86.24 52.41
CA SER A 469 18.44 -86.83 51.19
C SER A 469 19.51 -85.95 50.51
N PHE A 470 19.97 -84.89 51.17
CA PHE A 470 20.91 -83.89 50.60
C PHE A 470 22.28 -84.47 50.17
N GLN A 471 22.65 -85.65 50.68
CA GLN A 471 23.90 -86.35 50.34
C GLN A 471 23.73 -87.42 49.25
N LEU A 472 22.51 -87.63 48.74
CA LEU A 472 22.18 -88.72 47.81
C LEU A 472 22.12 -88.29 46.34
N LEU A 473 22.06 -86.99 46.03
CA LEU A 473 22.03 -86.49 44.65
C LEU A 473 22.97 -85.30 44.45
N GLU A 474 23.98 -85.48 43.60
CA GLU A 474 24.87 -84.42 43.13
C GLU A 474 24.50 -84.03 41.70
N VAL A 475 24.29 -82.74 41.44
CA VAL A 475 23.93 -82.23 40.10
C VAL A 475 25.03 -81.32 39.59
N GLU A 476 25.66 -81.69 38.47
CA GLU A 476 26.64 -80.87 37.76
C GLU A 476 25.98 -80.25 36.52
N LEU A 477 25.86 -78.92 36.49
CA LEU A 477 25.18 -78.20 35.40
C LEU A 477 26.17 -77.43 34.53
N LEU A 478 26.13 -77.70 33.23
CA LEU A 478 26.86 -76.99 32.18
C LEU A 478 25.87 -76.53 31.10
N ALA A 479 25.37 -75.31 31.24
CA ALA A 479 24.41 -74.73 30.30
C ALA A 479 24.96 -73.47 29.62
N ASP A 480 24.72 -73.36 28.31
CA ASP A 480 24.90 -72.13 27.53
C ASP A 480 23.87 -71.05 27.98
N ASP A 481 24.23 -69.78 27.85
CA ASP A 481 23.36 -68.65 28.22
C ASP A 481 22.40 -68.31 27.06
N VAL A 482 21.19 -68.85 27.13
CA VAL A 482 20.17 -68.77 26.08
C VAL A 482 18.84 -68.36 26.72
N GLU A 483 18.09 -67.54 26.01
CA GLU A 483 16.74 -67.16 26.43
C GLU A 483 15.68 -68.06 25.79
N LEU A 484 14.79 -68.62 26.61
CA LEU A 484 13.64 -69.42 26.16
C LEU A 484 12.32 -68.70 26.45
N ASN A 485 11.30 -68.98 25.63
CA ASN A 485 9.92 -68.58 25.90
C ASN A 485 9.22 -69.59 26.83
N LEU A 486 8.04 -69.22 27.34
CA LEU A 486 7.21 -70.08 28.22
C LEU A 486 6.88 -71.44 27.59
N ASP A 487 6.53 -71.42 26.30
CA ASP A 487 6.08 -72.60 25.57
C ASP A 487 7.16 -73.69 25.48
N MET A 488 8.44 -73.30 25.53
CA MET A 488 9.58 -74.23 25.59
C MET A 488 10.11 -74.45 27.02
N ALA A 489 10.16 -73.40 27.85
CA ALA A 489 10.74 -73.49 29.19
C ALA A 489 9.95 -74.42 30.12
N ILE A 490 8.62 -74.39 30.05
CA ILE A 490 7.75 -75.25 30.88
C ILE A 490 7.97 -76.74 30.55
N PRO A 491 7.82 -77.20 29.29
CA PRO A 491 8.01 -78.62 29.00
C PRO A 491 9.44 -79.11 29.25
N ILE A 492 10.46 -78.30 28.94
CA ILE A 492 11.87 -78.67 29.16
C ILE A 492 12.17 -78.79 30.66
N GLY A 493 11.66 -77.87 31.48
CA GLY A 493 11.84 -77.99 32.92
C GLY A 493 11.09 -79.18 33.51
N LEU A 494 9.90 -79.51 33.02
CA LEU A 494 9.20 -80.73 33.42
C LEU A 494 9.99 -82.00 33.06
N VAL A 495 10.66 -82.02 31.90
CA VAL A 495 11.56 -83.12 31.51
C VAL A 495 12.74 -83.25 32.48
N VAL A 496 13.41 -82.15 32.80
CA VAL A 496 14.53 -82.13 33.75
C VAL A 496 14.09 -82.56 35.14
N ASN A 497 12.95 -82.03 35.61
CA ASN A 497 12.38 -82.36 36.91
C ASN A 497 12.04 -83.86 37.01
N GLU A 498 11.44 -84.44 35.97
CA GLU A 498 11.12 -85.87 35.96
C GLU A 498 12.40 -86.72 36.03
N VAL A 499 13.44 -86.38 35.26
CA VAL A 499 14.71 -87.11 35.28
C VAL A 499 15.42 -87.01 36.63
N LEU A 500 15.49 -85.80 37.21
CA LEU A 500 16.09 -85.59 38.52
C LEU A 500 15.29 -86.29 39.63
N GLY A 501 13.97 -86.19 39.60
CA GLY A 501 13.07 -86.83 40.56
C GLY A 501 13.16 -88.36 40.53
N GLN A 502 13.19 -88.98 39.34
CA GLN A 502 13.39 -90.41 39.20
C GLN A 502 14.76 -90.84 39.75
N THR A 503 15.81 -90.08 39.41
CA THR A 503 17.18 -90.38 39.88
C THR A 503 17.26 -90.34 41.40
N LEU A 504 16.65 -89.32 42.01
CA LEU A 504 16.61 -89.18 43.47
C LEU A 504 15.86 -90.32 44.14
N ARG A 505 14.69 -90.73 43.63
CA ARG A 505 13.94 -91.87 44.16
C ARG A 505 14.77 -93.16 44.16
N CYS A 506 15.51 -93.43 43.09
CA CYS A 506 16.41 -94.58 43.03
C CYS A 506 17.56 -94.48 44.05
N ALA A 507 18.13 -93.28 44.23
CA ALA A 507 19.17 -93.01 45.23
C ALA A 507 18.67 -93.21 46.68
N GLU A 508 17.40 -92.85 46.97
CA GLU A 508 16.77 -93.05 48.27
C GLU A 508 16.55 -94.52 48.62
N GLN A 509 16.03 -95.32 47.67
CA GLN A 509 15.79 -96.76 47.86
C GLN A 509 17.08 -97.52 48.17
N THR A 510 18.20 -97.07 47.59
CA THR A 510 19.49 -97.75 47.68
C THR A 510 20.42 -97.17 48.74
N ARG A 511 20.13 -95.97 49.24
CA ARG A 511 21.01 -95.15 50.10
C ARG A 511 22.41 -94.93 49.52
N GLN A 512 22.51 -94.82 48.20
CA GLN A 512 23.75 -94.51 47.49
C GLN A 512 23.64 -93.17 46.80
N THR A 513 24.75 -92.44 46.75
CA THR A 513 24.81 -91.15 46.04
C THR A 513 24.80 -91.39 44.53
N ALA A 514 23.94 -90.64 43.83
CA ALA A 514 23.87 -90.57 42.37
C ALA A 514 24.32 -89.20 41.88
N THR A 515 25.03 -89.16 40.75
CA THR A 515 25.47 -87.91 40.12
C THR A 515 24.75 -87.73 38.79
N VAL A 516 24.13 -86.57 38.60
CA VAL A 516 23.47 -86.20 37.34
C VAL A 516 24.24 -85.05 36.71
N LYS A 517 24.80 -85.28 35.53
CA LYS A 517 25.43 -84.25 34.72
C LYS A 517 24.44 -83.75 33.68
N ILE A 518 24.04 -82.49 33.80
CA ILE A 518 23.14 -81.82 32.86
C ILE A 518 23.99 -80.92 31.97
N THR A 519 23.98 -81.20 30.67
CA THR A 519 24.66 -80.39 29.66
C THR A 519 23.63 -79.83 28.69
N ALA A 520 23.48 -78.51 28.66
CA ALA A 520 22.63 -77.82 27.71
C ALA A 520 23.51 -77.00 26.75
N ARG A 521 23.53 -77.39 25.48
CA ARG A 521 24.33 -76.72 24.45
C ARG A 521 23.46 -76.29 23.28
N THR A 522 23.85 -75.19 22.68
CA THR A 522 23.24 -74.69 21.45
C THR A 522 24.20 -74.84 20.28
N SER A 523 23.66 -75.31 19.15
CA SER A 523 24.40 -75.36 17.89
C SER A 523 24.07 -74.12 17.07
N SER A 524 25.06 -73.29 16.78
CA SER A 524 24.91 -72.06 16.00
C SER A 524 24.56 -72.32 14.53
N GLU A 525 24.85 -73.50 13.98
CA GLU A 525 24.58 -73.83 12.56
C GLU A 525 23.17 -74.39 12.32
N SER A 526 22.50 -74.93 13.34
CA SER A 526 21.22 -75.64 13.19
C SER A 526 20.06 -75.08 14.01
N GLU A 527 20.28 -74.02 14.80
CA GLU A 527 19.29 -73.42 15.72
C GLU A 527 18.59 -74.48 16.60
N ARG A 528 19.34 -75.51 17.03
CA ARG A 528 18.83 -76.56 17.92
C ARG A 528 19.44 -76.41 19.30
N LEU A 529 18.58 -76.51 20.30
CA LEU A 529 18.95 -76.76 21.68
C LEU A 529 19.11 -78.28 21.84
N SER A 530 20.32 -78.68 22.22
CA SER A 530 20.60 -80.05 22.64
C SER A 530 20.74 -80.07 24.15
N LEU A 531 19.77 -80.69 24.82
CA LEU A 531 19.82 -80.97 26.24
C LEU A 531 20.19 -82.43 26.42
N CYS A 532 21.35 -82.67 27.03
CA CYS A 532 21.84 -83.99 27.36
C CYS A 532 21.96 -84.13 28.88
N MET A 533 21.25 -85.10 29.45
CA MET A 533 21.33 -85.44 30.87
C MET A 533 21.95 -86.84 30.99
N VAL A 534 23.05 -86.93 31.71
CA VAL A 534 23.76 -88.18 31.97
C VAL A 534 23.63 -88.50 33.46
N VAL A 535 23.00 -89.63 33.76
CA VAL A 535 22.87 -90.14 35.13
C VAL A 535 23.93 -91.21 35.38
N GLU A 536 24.85 -90.92 36.30
CA GLU A 536 25.87 -91.84 36.77
C GLU A 536 25.50 -92.34 38.18
N SER A 537 25.15 -93.63 38.28
CA SER A 537 24.76 -94.28 39.53
C SER A 537 25.20 -95.75 39.51
N PRO A 538 25.60 -96.36 40.65
CA PRO A 538 26.01 -97.76 40.72
C PRO A 538 24.93 -98.78 40.29
N MET A 539 23.69 -98.33 40.03
CA MET A 539 22.55 -99.15 39.59
C MET A 539 21.82 -98.58 38.37
N SER A 540 22.54 -97.95 37.43
CA SER A 540 22.03 -97.59 36.09
C SER A 540 21.21 -98.67 35.38
N ALA A 541 21.47 -99.96 35.65
CA ALA A 541 20.71 -101.09 35.12
C ALA A 541 19.29 -101.23 35.71
N GLN A 542 19.00 -100.68 36.90
CA GLN A 542 17.67 -100.63 37.51
C GLN A 542 16.88 -99.36 37.18
N LEU A 543 17.57 -98.25 36.86
CA LEU A 543 16.97 -97.14 36.11
C LEU A 543 16.58 -97.55 34.68
N GLY A 544 17.06 -98.71 34.21
CA GLY A 544 16.71 -99.39 32.95
C GLY A 544 15.23 -99.81 32.79
N PHE A 545 14.33 -99.31 33.65
CA PHE A 545 12.88 -99.47 33.55
C PHE A 545 12.12 -98.21 33.13
N LEU A 546 12.75 -97.24 32.47
CA LEU A 546 12.06 -96.47 31.42
C LEU A 546 11.76 -97.39 30.21
N GLY A 547 11.24 -98.60 30.47
CA GLY A 547 10.65 -99.43 29.44
C GLY A 547 9.55 -98.62 28.76
N SER A 548 9.33 -98.88 27.47
CA SER A 548 8.39 -98.15 26.61
C SER A 548 6.94 -98.10 27.12
N SER A 549 6.62 -98.83 28.18
CA SER A 549 5.33 -98.90 28.86
C SER A 549 5.25 -98.17 30.22
N SER A 550 6.33 -97.54 30.71
CA SER A 550 6.31 -96.77 31.97
C SER A 550 5.62 -95.40 31.79
N LEU A 551 4.87 -94.95 32.80
CA LEU A 551 4.16 -93.67 32.79
C LEU A 551 5.12 -92.48 32.58
N SER A 552 6.32 -92.56 33.17
CA SER A 552 7.37 -91.53 33.05
C SER A 552 7.92 -91.44 31.64
N TYR A 553 8.10 -92.56 30.93
CA TYR A 553 8.48 -92.56 29.52
C TYR A 553 7.38 -91.95 28.63
N GLN A 554 6.12 -92.30 28.89
CA GLN A 554 4.98 -91.70 28.17
C GLN A 554 4.92 -90.19 28.39
N LEU A 555 5.18 -89.69 29.61
CA LEU A 555 5.25 -88.26 29.88
C LEU A 555 6.43 -87.60 29.17
N LEU A 556 7.65 -88.13 29.30
CA LEU A 556 8.84 -87.59 28.66
C LEU A 556 8.68 -87.55 27.13
N SER A 557 8.09 -88.59 26.54
CA SER A 557 7.81 -88.64 25.09
C SER A 557 6.75 -87.62 24.67
N THR A 558 5.73 -87.39 25.49
CA THR A 558 4.66 -86.41 25.23
C THR A 558 5.19 -84.97 25.34
N LEU A 559 5.98 -84.68 26.37
CA LEU A 559 6.63 -83.39 26.57
C LEU A 559 7.64 -83.10 25.47
N ALA A 560 8.44 -84.09 25.05
CA ALA A 560 9.34 -83.97 23.92
C ALA A 560 8.58 -83.68 22.62
N LEU A 561 7.45 -84.35 22.38
CA LEU A 561 6.60 -84.10 21.21
C LEU A 561 5.98 -82.71 21.21
N GLN A 562 5.55 -82.21 22.38
CA GLN A 562 4.97 -80.88 22.54
C GLN A 562 5.93 -79.75 22.11
N ILE A 563 7.24 -79.95 22.28
CA ILE A 563 8.30 -78.99 21.87
C ILE A 563 9.03 -79.41 20.59
N GLY A 564 8.45 -80.34 19.81
CA GLY A 564 9.03 -80.81 18.54
C GLY A 564 10.42 -81.44 18.68
N ALA A 565 10.73 -81.99 19.86
CA ALA A 565 12.04 -82.56 20.16
C ALA A 565 12.11 -84.06 19.88
N LYS A 566 13.32 -84.52 19.52
CA LYS A 566 13.63 -85.95 19.46
C LYS A 566 14.18 -86.39 20.81
N LEU A 567 13.53 -87.37 21.43
CA LEU A 567 13.94 -88.00 22.68
C LEU A 567 14.71 -89.29 22.37
N LEU A 568 15.96 -89.38 22.84
CA LEU A 568 16.79 -90.57 22.77
C LEU A 568 17.20 -90.98 24.19
N ILE A 569 16.99 -92.24 24.54
CA ILE A 569 17.37 -92.81 25.85
C ILE A 569 18.26 -94.03 25.60
N GLU A 570 19.52 -93.96 26.06
CA GLU A 570 20.52 -95.02 25.84
C GLU A 570 21.23 -95.45 27.13
N GLY A 571 21.41 -96.78 27.31
CA GLY A 571 22.46 -97.37 28.15
C GLY A 571 22.08 -98.52 29.10
N ARG A 572 23.10 -99.33 29.47
CA ARG A 572 23.04 -100.40 30.51
C ARG A 572 23.73 -99.97 31.82
N ASP A 573 24.83 -99.22 31.72
CA ASP A 573 25.68 -98.80 32.86
C ASP A 573 25.63 -97.27 33.17
N ARG A 574 24.98 -96.48 32.31
CA ARG A 574 24.67 -95.04 32.47
C ARG A 574 23.37 -94.76 31.74
N VAL A 575 22.54 -93.85 32.22
CA VAL A 575 21.31 -93.44 31.49
C VAL A 575 21.55 -92.07 30.87
N VAL A 576 21.50 -92.01 29.54
CA VAL A 576 21.62 -90.76 28.79
C VAL A 576 20.25 -90.39 28.24
N VAL A 577 19.74 -89.23 28.63
CA VAL A 577 18.54 -88.63 28.04
C VAL A 577 18.97 -87.46 27.17
N GLN A 578 18.82 -87.61 25.87
CA GLN A 578 19.11 -86.54 24.91
C GLN A 578 17.81 -86.02 24.30
N LEU A 579 17.63 -84.71 24.38
CA LEU A 579 16.50 -83.97 23.86
C LEU A 579 17.01 -82.91 22.89
N ASP A 580 16.71 -83.09 21.61
CA ASP A 580 17.08 -82.12 20.56
C ASP A 580 15.84 -81.37 20.08
N SER A 581 15.68 -80.11 20.49
CA SER A 581 14.54 -79.23 20.15
C SER A 581 15.00 -78.03 19.30
N PRO A 582 14.24 -77.57 18.29
CA PRO A 582 14.53 -76.30 17.63
C PRO A 582 14.30 -75.11 18.58
N LEU A 583 15.23 -74.16 18.62
CA LEU A 583 15.19 -72.96 19.48
C LEU A 583 14.05 -71.99 19.13
N PHE A 584 13.38 -72.20 17.99
CA PHE A 584 12.25 -71.40 17.54
C PHE A 584 11.14 -72.30 16.99
N THR A 585 10.20 -72.72 17.84
CA THR A 585 8.87 -73.16 17.37
C THR A 585 7.92 -71.97 17.40
N THR A 586 7.77 -71.28 16.26
CA THR A 586 6.66 -70.34 16.06
C THR A 586 5.35 -71.12 15.95
N GLY A 587 4.61 -71.20 17.05
CA GLY A 587 3.22 -71.66 17.07
C GLY A 587 3.03 -73.16 16.85
N ALA A 588 2.01 -73.73 17.51
CA ALA A 588 1.55 -75.08 17.25
C ALA A 588 1.27 -75.30 15.74
N PRO A 589 1.45 -76.52 15.19
CA PRO A 589 0.89 -76.83 13.88
C PRO A 589 -0.63 -76.63 13.95
N SER A 590 -1.17 -75.81 13.05
CA SER A 590 -2.60 -75.63 12.88
C SER A 590 -3.27 -76.98 12.58
N VAL A 591 -4.46 -77.20 13.14
CA VAL A 591 -5.29 -78.41 13.02
C VAL A 591 -5.62 -78.82 11.56
N GLU A 592 -5.26 -78.04 10.55
CA GLU A 592 -5.44 -78.38 9.12
C GLU A 592 -4.35 -79.27 8.51
N GLU A 593 -3.15 -79.39 9.07
CA GLU A 593 -2.06 -80.18 8.45
C GLU A 593 -2.03 -81.68 8.82
N ILE A 594 -2.84 -82.13 9.78
CA ILE A 594 -2.97 -83.56 10.12
C ILE A 594 -3.99 -84.28 9.19
N SER A 595 -4.76 -83.56 8.36
CA SER A 595 -5.76 -84.17 7.47
C SER A 595 -5.27 -84.51 6.05
N ARG A 596 -4.05 -84.14 5.64
CA ARG A 596 -3.52 -84.40 4.28
C ARG A 596 -2.41 -85.44 4.16
N GLY A 597 -2.05 -86.12 5.26
CA GLY A 597 -1.00 -87.15 5.28
C GLY A 597 -1.49 -88.61 5.32
N THR A 598 -2.77 -88.88 5.05
CA THR A 598 -3.30 -90.27 4.96
C THR A 598 -4.17 -90.47 3.72
N GLN A 599 -3.60 -90.29 2.52
CA GLN A 599 -3.95 -91.02 1.30
C GLN A 599 -2.75 -90.99 0.35
N ALA A 600 -1.79 -91.89 0.59
CA ALA A 600 -0.97 -92.60 -0.38
C ALA A 600 -0.11 -93.64 0.37
#